data_AF-A0A7M7NW33-F1
#
_entry.id   AF-A0A7M7NW33-F1
#
_cell.length_a   1.000
_cell.length_b   1.000
_cell.length_c   1.000
_cell.angle_alpha   90.00
_cell.angle_beta   90.00
_cell.angle_gamma   90.00
#
_symmetry.space_group_name_H-M   'P 1'
#
loop_
_entity.id
_entity.type
_entity.pdbx_description
1 polymer ?
#
loop_
_entity_poly.entity_id
_entity_poly.type
_entity_poly.pdbx_seq_one_letter_code
_entity_poly.pdbx_strand_id
1 'polypeptide(L)'
;MSYRDLRNFTEMMRALGYPRLISMENFRTPNFALVAEVLIWLVKRYDPNADIPSDTDSEQDRVIFIKSAAQFMATKAHIKLNTKKLYQADGYAVKELLKVTSVLYNAVRTKVGGQDGDDDDGASAMSFDISSKIQDLKASRQLASEITSKGASLYDLLGKEVELREIRTMAINKPLEINEIEKGLRNSIKAVEQNVKKTQKMLENVASDEANLEAKIEKKRSEMERNEKRLSTLQSVRPAFMDEYEKLEGDLQKQYEVFIERYRNLTYLEHQLDEYSRAEQDRFEETENSLKQMQSRLRQEDDRIKMSGEVLGDEDMTGLDVVEDAEESESEEEDDEEEDEEETNPAQRPRGKFRQAPQPKNPRVFGNMGAGLSDDESGSSGDDGDSISVDEDDLLDDQDGDSDDLKVDGPPGKQQDEDSDDDF
;
A
#
# COMPACT_ATOMS: atom_id res chain seq x y z
N MET A 1 -4.80 -19.72 -27.37
CA MET A 1 -3.54 -20.52 -27.36
C MET A 1 -2.41 -19.65 -27.91
N SER A 2 -1.17 -19.72 -27.40
CA SER A 2 -0.05 -19.00 -28.04
C SER A 2 0.45 -19.78 -29.25
N TYR A 3 0.66 -19.10 -30.38
CA TYR A 3 1.23 -19.70 -31.61
C TYR A 3 2.56 -20.43 -31.33
N ARG A 4 3.32 -19.91 -30.36
CA ARG A 4 4.57 -20.50 -29.87
C ARG A 4 4.38 -21.89 -29.27
N ASP A 5 3.32 -22.09 -28.49
CA ASP A 5 3.05 -23.38 -27.83
C ASP A 5 2.77 -24.48 -28.87
N LEU A 6 1.96 -24.16 -29.88
CA LEU A 6 1.57 -25.14 -30.90
C LEU A 6 2.76 -25.52 -31.77
N ARG A 7 3.57 -24.53 -32.16
CA ARG A 7 4.81 -24.76 -32.92
C ARG A 7 5.76 -25.66 -32.13
N ASN A 8 6.05 -25.31 -30.88
CA ASN A 8 6.92 -26.08 -30.01
C ASN A 8 6.43 -27.53 -29.86
N PHE A 9 5.11 -27.72 -29.69
CA PHE A 9 4.51 -29.04 -29.60
C PHE A 9 4.75 -29.87 -30.86
N THR A 10 4.48 -29.30 -32.04
CA THR A 10 4.69 -30.01 -33.32
C THR A 10 6.16 -30.39 -33.56
N GLU A 11 7.09 -29.51 -33.20
CA GLU A 11 8.53 -29.74 -33.33
C GLU A 11 9.00 -30.84 -32.36
N MET A 12 8.58 -30.79 -31.09
CA MET A 12 8.93 -31.80 -30.10
C MET A 12 8.32 -33.18 -30.43
N MET A 13 7.07 -33.23 -30.89
CA MET A 13 6.42 -34.48 -31.31
C MET A 13 7.14 -35.12 -32.50
N ARG A 14 7.59 -34.31 -33.47
CA ARG A 14 8.41 -34.80 -34.59
C ARG A 14 9.73 -35.36 -34.10
N ALA A 15 10.42 -34.65 -33.21
CA ALA A 15 11.71 -35.10 -32.67
C ALA A 15 11.60 -36.36 -31.80
N LEU A 16 10.48 -36.56 -31.12
CA LEU A 16 10.18 -37.79 -30.39
C LEU A 16 9.84 -38.98 -31.30
N GLY A 17 9.66 -38.75 -32.60
CA GLY A 17 9.37 -39.77 -33.61
C GLY A 17 7.88 -40.10 -33.76
N TYR A 18 6.99 -39.13 -33.49
CA TYR A 18 5.56 -39.32 -33.73
C TYR A 18 5.28 -39.54 -35.24
N PRO A 19 4.58 -40.61 -35.64
CA PRO A 19 4.52 -41.04 -37.04
C PRO A 19 3.61 -40.18 -37.92
N ARG A 20 2.62 -39.48 -37.34
CA ARG A 20 1.65 -38.66 -38.09
C ARG A 20 2.07 -37.19 -38.05
N LEU A 21 2.00 -36.49 -39.19
CA LEU A 21 2.27 -35.06 -39.24
C LEU A 21 1.15 -34.28 -38.53
N ILE A 22 1.52 -33.48 -37.54
CA ILE A 22 0.63 -32.57 -36.83
C ILE A 22 0.85 -31.17 -37.42
N SER A 23 -0.20 -30.59 -38.01
CA SER A 23 -0.22 -29.23 -38.54
C SER A 23 -0.80 -28.26 -37.51
N MET A 24 -0.47 -26.97 -37.67
CA MET A 24 -1.01 -25.87 -36.87
C MET A 24 -2.53 -25.74 -37.03
N GLU A 25 -3.09 -26.16 -38.16
CA GLU A 25 -4.53 -26.08 -38.42
C GLU A 25 -5.33 -27.15 -37.67
N ASN A 26 -4.70 -28.25 -37.24
CA ASN A 26 -5.41 -29.39 -36.65
C ASN A 26 -6.04 -29.10 -35.27
N PHE A 27 -5.62 -28.02 -34.60
CA PHE A 27 -6.12 -27.59 -33.29
C PHE A 27 -6.85 -26.25 -33.34
N ARG A 28 -7.10 -25.71 -34.54
CA ARG A 28 -7.91 -24.50 -34.73
C ARG A 28 -9.39 -24.78 -34.51
N THR A 29 -9.81 -26.02 -34.74
CA THR A 29 -11.12 -26.56 -34.37
C THR A 29 -10.92 -27.79 -33.46
N PRO A 30 -11.90 -28.13 -32.60
CA PRO A 30 -11.82 -29.30 -31.74
C PRO A 30 -11.61 -30.60 -32.53
N ASN A 31 -10.50 -31.30 -32.27
CA ASN A 31 -10.14 -32.55 -32.93
C ASN A 31 -9.79 -33.64 -31.90
N PHE A 32 -10.83 -34.25 -31.33
CA PHE A 32 -10.68 -35.25 -30.28
C PHE A 32 -9.95 -36.51 -30.75
N ALA A 33 -10.21 -36.96 -31.98
CA ALA A 33 -9.54 -38.13 -32.54
C ALA A 33 -8.02 -37.98 -32.55
N LEU A 34 -7.52 -36.79 -32.92
CA LEU A 34 -6.09 -36.51 -32.91
C LEU A 34 -5.55 -36.42 -31.47
N VAL A 35 -6.27 -35.79 -30.54
CA VAL A 35 -5.84 -35.72 -29.13
C VAL A 35 -5.77 -37.11 -28.51
N ALA A 36 -6.75 -37.97 -28.79
CA ALA A 36 -6.77 -39.34 -28.29
C ALA A 36 -5.60 -40.17 -28.84
N GLU A 37 -5.37 -40.12 -30.16
CA GLU A 37 -4.24 -40.79 -30.80
C GLU A 37 -2.90 -40.34 -30.20
N VAL A 38 -2.70 -39.03 -30.08
CA VAL A 38 -1.47 -38.45 -29.52
C VAL A 38 -1.29 -38.82 -28.06
N LEU A 39 -2.36 -38.74 -27.25
CA LEU A 39 -2.29 -39.03 -25.83
C LEU A 39 -2.00 -40.51 -25.57
N ILE A 40 -2.61 -41.43 -26.33
CA ILE A 40 -2.29 -42.86 -26.28
C ILE A 40 -0.81 -43.08 -26.63
N TRP A 41 -0.34 -42.44 -27.68
CA TRP A 41 1.04 -42.57 -28.11
C TRP A 41 2.02 -42.07 -27.05
N LEU A 42 1.76 -40.90 -26.45
CA LEU A 42 2.60 -40.33 -25.40
C LEU A 42 2.64 -41.22 -24.15
N VAL A 43 1.51 -41.79 -23.75
CA VAL A 43 1.48 -42.71 -22.61
C VAL A 43 2.23 -44.00 -22.92
N LYS A 44 2.02 -44.62 -24.08
CA LYS A 44 2.76 -45.83 -24.48
C LYS A 44 4.27 -45.57 -24.67
N ARG A 45 4.64 -44.34 -25.01
CA ARG A 45 6.04 -43.91 -25.09
C ARG A 45 6.66 -43.76 -23.70
N TYR A 46 5.87 -43.40 -22.69
CA TYR A 46 6.29 -43.33 -21.29
C TYR A 46 6.38 -44.72 -20.65
N ASP A 47 5.38 -45.59 -20.87
CA ASP A 47 5.34 -46.97 -20.40
C ASP A 47 4.74 -47.89 -21.49
N PRO A 48 5.54 -48.80 -22.09
CA PRO A 48 5.05 -49.72 -23.12
C PRO A 48 3.93 -50.66 -22.65
N ASN A 49 3.82 -50.92 -21.34
CA ASN A 49 2.83 -51.83 -20.75
C ASN A 49 1.58 -51.10 -20.25
N ALA A 50 1.45 -49.80 -20.51
CA ALA A 50 0.28 -49.03 -20.10
C ALA A 50 -1.00 -49.55 -20.77
N ASP A 51 -1.94 -50.01 -19.95
CA ASP A 51 -3.27 -50.44 -20.39
C ASP A 51 -4.26 -49.26 -20.27
N ILE A 52 -4.55 -48.63 -21.41
CA ILE A 52 -5.50 -47.52 -21.50
C ILE A 52 -6.60 -47.91 -22.49
N PRO A 53 -7.88 -47.65 -22.16
CA PRO A 53 -8.99 -47.84 -23.09
C PRO A 53 -8.73 -47.14 -24.42
N SER A 54 -8.90 -47.83 -25.54
CA SER A 54 -8.66 -47.27 -26.88
C SER A 54 -9.94 -46.92 -27.63
N ASP A 55 -11.10 -47.32 -27.10
CA ASP A 55 -12.40 -46.99 -27.66
C ASP A 55 -12.79 -45.55 -27.30
N THR A 56 -13.19 -44.77 -28.31
CA THR A 56 -13.54 -43.35 -28.17
C THR A 56 -14.75 -42.96 -29.02
N ASP A 57 -15.54 -43.95 -29.45
CA ASP A 57 -16.65 -43.74 -30.38
C ASP A 57 -17.84 -43.06 -29.69
N SER A 58 -18.12 -43.41 -28.43
CA SER A 58 -19.15 -42.77 -27.60
C SER A 58 -18.58 -41.64 -26.73
N GLU A 59 -19.41 -40.64 -26.40
CA GLU A 59 -19.05 -39.59 -25.43
C GLU A 59 -18.65 -40.15 -24.07
N GLN A 60 -19.32 -41.22 -23.63
CA GLN A 60 -18.99 -41.89 -22.37
C GLN A 60 -17.59 -42.51 -22.41
N ASP A 61 -17.25 -43.16 -23.51
CA ASP A 61 -15.94 -43.80 -23.71
C ASP A 61 -14.82 -42.77 -23.78
N ARG A 62 -15.07 -41.62 -24.42
CA ARG A 62 -14.12 -40.49 -24.42
C ARG A 62 -13.82 -39.97 -23.02
N VAL A 63 -14.84 -39.87 -22.16
CA VAL A 63 -14.65 -39.43 -20.76
C VAL A 63 -13.87 -40.46 -19.95
N ILE A 64 -14.17 -41.75 -20.13
CA ILE A 64 -13.46 -42.85 -19.48
C ILE A 64 -11.99 -42.85 -19.92
N PHE A 65 -11.73 -42.72 -21.22
CA PHE A 65 -10.39 -42.61 -21.80
C PHE A 65 -9.58 -41.47 -21.18
N ILE A 66 -10.11 -40.24 -21.19
CA ILE A 66 -9.40 -39.06 -20.66
C ILE A 66 -9.11 -39.21 -19.17
N LYS A 67 -10.07 -39.74 -18.38
CA LYS A 67 -9.86 -39.98 -16.95
C LYS A 67 -8.77 -41.01 -16.70
N SER A 68 -8.80 -42.12 -17.43
CA SER A 68 -7.80 -43.20 -17.31
C SER A 68 -6.40 -42.69 -17.66
N ALA A 69 -6.25 -42.00 -18.79
CA ALA A 69 -4.98 -41.44 -19.23
C ALA A 69 -4.45 -40.37 -18.25
N ALA A 70 -5.30 -39.47 -17.76
CA ALA A 70 -4.89 -38.47 -16.78
C ALA A 70 -4.51 -39.07 -15.42
N GLN A 71 -5.24 -40.10 -14.97
CA GLN A 71 -4.91 -40.83 -13.73
C GLN A 71 -3.60 -41.59 -13.87
N PHE A 72 -3.35 -42.23 -15.01
CA PHE A 72 -2.09 -42.89 -15.31
C PHE A 72 -0.93 -41.90 -15.22
N MET A 73 -1.03 -40.76 -15.91
CA MET A 73 0.04 -39.74 -15.91
C MET A 73 0.25 -39.11 -14.53
N ALA A 74 -0.80 -38.92 -13.74
CA ALA A 74 -0.68 -38.38 -12.39
C ALA A 74 -0.02 -39.37 -11.41
N THR A 75 -0.28 -40.67 -11.55
CA THR A 75 0.20 -41.70 -10.61
C THR A 75 1.57 -42.27 -10.98
N LYS A 76 1.84 -42.45 -12.28
CA LYS A 76 3.08 -43.07 -12.77
C LYS A 76 4.13 -42.05 -13.18
N ALA A 77 3.70 -40.97 -13.83
CA ALA A 77 4.60 -39.92 -14.30
C ALA A 77 4.65 -38.69 -13.37
N HIS A 78 3.78 -38.63 -12.35
CA HIS A 78 3.59 -37.46 -11.49
C HIS A 78 3.24 -36.17 -12.25
N ILE A 79 2.64 -36.30 -13.44
CA ILE A 79 2.21 -35.17 -14.27
C ILE A 79 0.69 -34.99 -14.13
N LYS A 80 0.27 -33.88 -13.54
CA LYS A 80 -1.15 -33.52 -13.41
C LYS A 80 -1.66 -32.87 -14.70
N LEU A 81 -2.58 -33.56 -15.37
CA LEU A 81 -3.22 -33.09 -16.60
C LEU A 81 -4.65 -32.58 -16.31
N ASN A 82 -5.05 -31.51 -16.99
CA ASN A 82 -6.42 -31.01 -16.92
C ASN A 82 -7.32 -31.75 -17.90
N THR A 83 -8.20 -32.61 -17.37
CA THR A 83 -9.12 -33.45 -18.15
C THR A 83 -10.13 -32.66 -18.98
N LYS A 84 -10.58 -31.48 -18.50
CA LYS A 84 -11.51 -30.62 -19.25
C LYS A 84 -10.84 -30.05 -20.50
N LYS A 85 -9.60 -29.58 -20.37
CA LYS A 85 -8.84 -29.02 -21.50
C LYS A 85 -8.44 -30.09 -22.52
N LEU A 86 -8.10 -31.29 -22.06
CA LEU A 86 -7.86 -32.43 -22.96
C LEU A 86 -9.13 -32.80 -23.74
N TYR A 87 -10.30 -32.79 -23.09
CA TYR A 87 -11.57 -33.12 -23.73
C TYR A 87 -12.05 -32.05 -24.72
N GLN A 88 -11.76 -30.76 -24.46
CA GLN A 88 -12.03 -29.66 -25.40
C GLN A 88 -11.34 -29.87 -26.75
N ALA A 89 -10.23 -30.61 -26.78
CA ALA A 89 -9.53 -31.07 -27.96
C ALA A 89 -9.13 -29.98 -28.98
N ASP A 90 -9.00 -28.75 -28.52
CA ASP A 90 -8.58 -27.58 -29.30
C ASP A 90 -7.17 -27.15 -28.87
N GLY A 91 -6.80 -25.90 -29.16
CA GLY A 91 -5.50 -25.35 -28.75
C GLY A 91 -5.22 -25.38 -27.22
N TYR A 92 -6.23 -25.51 -26.36
CA TYR A 92 -6.01 -25.67 -24.92
C TYR A 92 -5.57 -27.10 -24.55
N ALA A 93 -5.98 -28.12 -25.32
CA ALA A 93 -5.53 -29.49 -25.13
C ALA A 93 -4.01 -29.61 -25.35
N VAL A 94 -3.47 -28.87 -26.32
CA VAL A 94 -2.04 -28.89 -26.63
C VAL A 94 -1.18 -28.39 -25.47
N LYS A 95 -1.66 -27.43 -24.67
CA LYS A 95 -0.95 -27.00 -23.45
C LYS A 95 -0.79 -28.14 -22.44
N GLU A 96 -1.78 -29.02 -22.37
CA GLU A 96 -1.73 -30.19 -21.49
C GLU A 96 -0.86 -31.30 -22.11
N LEU A 97 -0.95 -31.54 -23.43
CA LEU A 97 -0.10 -32.49 -24.14
C LEU A 97 1.38 -32.09 -24.09
N LEU A 98 1.69 -30.80 -24.12
CA LEU A 98 3.04 -30.25 -23.99
C LEU A 98 3.70 -30.61 -22.66
N LYS A 99 2.95 -30.73 -21.56
CA LYS A 99 3.51 -31.10 -20.25
C LYS A 99 4.16 -32.49 -20.29
N VAL A 100 3.53 -33.41 -21.02
CA VAL A 100 4.05 -34.78 -21.19
C VAL A 100 5.16 -34.79 -22.24
N THR A 101 4.93 -34.10 -23.35
CA THR A 101 5.84 -34.04 -24.49
C THR A 101 7.18 -33.42 -24.11
N SER A 102 7.19 -32.34 -23.31
CA SER A 102 8.42 -31.66 -22.88
C SER A 102 9.28 -32.55 -21.98
N VAL A 103 8.67 -33.30 -21.07
CA VAL A 103 9.36 -34.25 -20.19
C VAL A 103 10.03 -35.35 -21.01
N LEU A 104 9.29 -35.96 -21.95
CA LEU A 104 9.83 -36.99 -22.84
C LEU A 104 10.92 -36.41 -23.76
N TYR A 105 10.71 -35.22 -24.32
CA TYR A 105 11.65 -34.57 -25.23
C TYR A 105 12.95 -34.20 -24.54
N ASN A 106 12.89 -33.67 -23.32
CA ASN A 106 14.07 -33.36 -22.51
C ASN A 106 14.84 -34.63 -22.10
N ALA A 107 14.12 -35.72 -21.80
CA ALA A 107 14.74 -37.01 -21.50
C ALA A 107 15.47 -37.60 -22.74
N VAL A 108 14.91 -37.42 -23.93
CA VAL A 108 15.56 -37.83 -25.18
C VAL A 108 16.75 -36.91 -25.51
N ARG A 109 16.62 -35.60 -25.32
CA ARG A 109 17.73 -34.64 -25.53
C ARG A 109 18.88 -34.82 -24.56
N THR A 110 18.64 -35.14 -23.29
CA THR A 110 19.71 -35.45 -22.33
C THR A 110 20.46 -36.73 -22.70
N LYS A 111 19.80 -37.67 -23.37
CA LYS A 111 20.44 -38.90 -23.88
C LYS A 111 21.23 -38.69 -25.17
N VAL A 112 20.87 -37.69 -25.99
CA VAL A 112 21.48 -37.39 -27.29
C VAL A 112 22.51 -36.24 -27.21
N GLY A 113 22.34 -35.31 -26.27
CA GLY A 113 23.15 -34.09 -26.09
C GLY A 113 24.34 -34.23 -25.15
N GLY A 114 24.93 -35.42 -25.05
CA GLY A 114 26.21 -35.62 -24.34
C GLY A 114 27.43 -35.09 -25.11
N GLN A 115 27.23 -34.45 -26.27
CA GLN A 115 28.30 -33.97 -27.13
C GLN A 115 27.79 -32.79 -27.97
N ASP A 116 27.77 -31.62 -27.36
CA ASP A 116 28.16 -30.33 -27.94
C ASP A 116 27.71 -29.26 -26.95
N GLY A 117 28.70 -28.74 -26.22
CA GLY A 117 28.54 -27.50 -25.49
C GLY A 117 28.49 -26.37 -26.49
N ASP A 118 27.36 -25.68 -26.52
CA ASP A 118 27.35 -24.25 -26.79
C ASP A 118 26.17 -23.64 -26.05
N ASP A 119 26.48 -22.56 -25.36
CA ASP A 119 25.58 -21.79 -24.52
C ASP A 119 24.39 -21.26 -25.33
N ASP A 120 23.17 -21.43 -24.83
CA ASP A 120 22.06 -20.53 -25.20
C ASP A 120 21.37 -20.01 -23.95
N ASP A 121 21.52 -18.70 -23.82
CA ASP A 121 21.03 -17.77 -22.82
C ASP A 121 19.50 -17.71 -22.85
N GLY A 122 18.90 -18.80 -22.39
CA GLY A 122 17.47 -19.05 -22.37
C GLY A 122 16.98 -19.39 -20.97
N ALA A 123 17.54 -18.77 -19.93
CA ALA A 123 16.94 -18.70 -18.61
C ALA A 123 15.65 -17.86 -18.66
N SER A 124 14.69 -18.29 -19.48
CA SER A 124 13.29 -17.95 -19.30
C SER A 124 12.98 -18.28 -17.86
N ALA A 125 12.60 -17.25 -17.12
CA ALA A 125 12.09 -17.32 -15.76
C ALA A 125 10.98 -18.38 -15.66
N MET A 126 11.38 -19.65 -15.54
CA MET A 126 10.73 -20.55 -14.63
C MET A 126 10.91 -19.85 -13.31
N SER A 127 9.86 -19.15 -12.88
CA SER A 127 9.69 -18.79 -11.49
C SER A 127 9.83 -20.10 -10.72
N PHE A 128 11.06 -20.40 -10.31
CA PHE A 128 11.35 -21.38 -9.29
C PHE A 128 10.58 -20.82 -8.12
N ASP A 129 9.38 -21.34 -7.93
CA ASP A 129 8.50 -20.99 -6.84
C ASP A 129 9.16 -21.54 -5.59
N ILE A 130 10.21 -20.84 -5.14
CA ILE A 130 10.96 -21.11 -3.94
C ILE A 130 9.99 -21.09 -2.77
N SER A 131 8.90 -20.32 -2.83
CA SER A 131 7.85 -20.31 -1.81
C SER A 131 7.23 -21.71 -1.61
N SER A 132 7.00 -22.46 -2.69
CA SER A 132 6.51 -23.85 -2.58
C SER A 132 7.53 -24.82 -1.95
N LYS A 133 8.83 -24.60 -2.16
CA LYS A 133 9.93 -25.43 -1.63
C LYS A 133 10.52 -24.91 -0.33
N ILE A 134 10.17 -23.70 0.12
CA ILE A 134 10.75 -23.08 1.31
C ILE A 134 10.27 -23.80 2.58
N GLN A 135 9.03 -24.31 2.56
CA GLN A 135 8.51 -25.15 3.61
C GLN A 135 9.25 -26.49 3.65
N ASP A 136 9.48 -27.12 2.50
CA ASP A 136 10.27 -28.36 2.41
C ASP A 136 11.73 -28.14 2.88
N LEU A 137 12.31 -26.98 2.57
CA LEU A 137 13.69 -26.65 2.95
C LEU A 137 13.79 -26.34 4.45
N LYS A 138 12.79 -25.66 5.02
CA LYS A 138 12.65 -25.49 6.49
C LYS A 138 12.44 -26.83 7.18
N ALA A 139 11.56 -27.69 6.68
CA ALA A 139 11.33 -29.02 7.20
C ALA A 139 12.59 -29.89 7.12
N SER A 140 13.34 -29.83 6.01
CA SER A 140 14.60 -30.56 5.85
C SER A 140 15.67 -30.08 6.83
N ARG A 141 15.74 -28.77 7.10
CA ARG A 141 16.69 -28.21 8.09
C ARG A 141 16.30 -28.60 9.52
N GLN A 142 15.00 -28.59 9.83
CA GLN A 142 14.46 -29.06 11.09
C GLN A 142 14.77 -30.55 11.29
N LEU A 143 14.49 -31.39 10.29
CA LEU A 143 14.80 -32.82 10.33
C LEU A 143 16.29 -33.09 10.46
N ALA A 144 17.16 -32.31 9.81
CA ALA A 144 18.61 -32.44 9.98
C ALA A 144 19.06 -32.09 11.42
N SER A 145 18.45 -31.06 12.02
CA SER A 145 18.68 -30.72 13.43
C SER A 145 18.19 -31.84 14.37
N GLU A 146 17.00 -32.38 14.10
CA GLU A 146 16.45 -33.51 14.85
C GLU A 146 17.30 -34.78 14.72
N ILE A 147 17.79 -35.11 13.53
CA ILE A 147 18.71 -36.24 13.32
C ILE A 147 19.97 -36.06 14.17
N THR A 148 20.52 -34.84 14.21
CA THR A 148 21.70 -34.54 15.01
C THR A 148 21.41 -34.66 16.52
N SER A 149 20.28 -34.09 16.97
CA SER A 149 19.84 -34.18 18.37
C SER A 149 19.53 -35.62 18.80
N LYS A 150 18.81 -36.39 17.97
CA LYS A 150 18.51 -37.80 18.19
C LYS A 150 19.76 -38.66 18.12
N GLY A 151 20.71 -38.34 17.24
CA GLY A 151 22.01 -39.00 17.16
C GLY A 151 22.82 -38.80 18.44
N ALA A 152 22.88 -37.57 18.97
CA ALA A 152 23.53 -37.27 20.24
C ALA A 152 22.83 -37.99 21.41
N SER A 153 21.50 -37.92 21.48
CA SER A 153 20.72 -38.64 22.49
C SER A 153 20.92 -40.16 22.41
N LEU A 154 20.99 -40.72 21.20
CA LEU A 154 21.24 -42.14 20.99
C LEU A 154 22.66 -42.53 21.43
N TYR A 155 23.66 -41.71 21.11
CA TYR A 155 25.04 -41.92 21.58
C TYR A 155 25.11 -41.96 23.11
N ASP A 156 24.48 -40.99 23.78
CA ASP A 156 24.45 -40.94 25.25
C ASP A 156 23.70 -42.14 25.86
N LEU A 157 22.57 -42.54 25.25
CA LEU A 157 21.80 -43.70 25.70
C LEU A 157 22.56 -45.02 25.49
N LEU A 158 23.24 -45.18 24.35
CA LEU A 158 24.07 -46.34 24.07
C LEU A 158 25.29 -46.40 24.98
N GLY A 159 25.89 -45.25 25.31
CA GLY A 159 26.97 -45.16 26.29
C GLY A 159 26.56 -45.66 27.68
N LYS A 160 25.29 -45.46 28.04
CA LYS A 160 24.69 -45.96 29.29
C LYS A 160 24.16 -47.40 29.20
N GLU A 161 24.18 -48.05 28.03
CA GLU A 161 23.53 -49.36 27.85
C GLU A 161 24.13 -50.43 28.75
N VAL A 162 25.44 -50.39 29.07
CA VAL A 162 26.05 -51.37 29.96
C VAL A 162 25.42 -51.31 31.36
N GLU A 163 25.32 -50.11 31.93
CA GLU A 163 24.68 -49.87 33.23
C GLU A 163 23.17 -50.14 33.16
N LEU A 164 22.49 -49.64 32.13
CA LEU A 164 21.05 -49.83 31.92
C LEU A 164 20.69 -51.30 31.72
N ARG A 165 21.55 -52.10 31.09
CA ARG A 165 21.35 -53.54 30.92
C ARG A 165 21.47 -54.28 32.24
N GLU A 166 22.41 -53.89 33.09
CA GLU A 166 22.54 -54.46 34.43
C GLU A 166 21.31 -54.12 35.28
N ILE A 167 20.90 -52.84 35.31
CA ILE A 167 19.69 -52.37 36.01
C ILE A 167 18.44 -53.05 35.46
N ARG A 168 18.30 -53.18 34.14
CA ARG A 168 17.17 -53.88 33.49
C ARG A 168 17.14 -55.35 33.89
N THR A 169 18.27 -56.03 33.90
CA THR A 169 18.36 -57.44 34.32
C THR A 169 18.01 -57.59 35.80
N MET A 170 18.47 -56.68 36.66
CA MET A 170 18.10 -56.63 38.07
C MET A 170 16.60 -56.36 38.26
N ALA A 171 16.01 -55.43 37.51
CA ALA A 171 14.59 -55.10 37.58
C ALA A 171 13.70 -56.24 37.06
N ILE A 172 14.10 -56.92 35.97
CA ILE A 172 13.38 -58.09 35.43
C ILE A 172 13.43 -59.26 36.41
N ASN A 173 14.58 -59.46 37.07
CA ASN A 173 14.73 -60.52 38.07
C ASN A 173 14.15 -60.13 39.43
N LYS A 174 13.74 -58.87 39.64
CA LYS A 174 13.04 -58.45 40.87
C LYS A 174 11.66 -59.12 40.87
N PRO A 175 11.33 -59.94 41.88
CA PRO A 175 9.98 -60.48 42.00
C PRO A 175 8.99 -59.33 42.13
N LEU A 176 7.86 -59.41 41.42
CA LEU A 176 6.84 -58.35 41.39
C LEU A 176 6.30 -58.12 42.81
N GLU A 177 6.65 -56.98 43.40
CA GLU A 177 6.08 -56.53 44.65
C GLU A 177 4.69 -55.94 44.40
N ILE A 178 3.66 -56.80 44.45
CA ILE A 178 2.26 -56.44 44.20
C ILE A 178 1.83 -55.22 45.03
N ASN A 179 2.32 -55.11 46.28
CA ASN A 179 2.01 -53.99 47.17
C ASN A 179 2.60 -52.64 46.69
N GLU A 180 3.82 -52.65 46.13
CA GLU A 180 4.45 -51.44 45.57
C GLU A 180 3.71 -51.00 44.30
N ILE A 181 3.35 -51.97 43.45
CA ILE A 181 2.59 -51.73 42.21
C ILE A 181 1.20 -51.17 42.54
N GLU A 182 0.50 -51.75 43.52
CA GLU A 182 -0.81 -51.27 43.96
C GLU A 182 -0.71 -49.85 44.53
N LYS A 183 0.32 -49.57 45.34
CA LYS A 183 0.56 -48.21 45.85
C LYS A 183 0.85 -47.21 44.73
N GLY A 184 1.67 -47.60 43.75
CA GLY A 184 1.96 -46.78 42.57
C GLY A 184 0.70 -46.50 41.75
N LEU A 185 -0.14 -47.52 41.55
CA LEU A 185 -1.41 -47.39 40.84
C LEU A 185 -2.37 -46.48 41.59
N ARG A 186 -2.52 -46.64 42.91
CA ARG A 186 -3.34 -45.75 43.77
C ARG A 186 -2.86 -44.30 43.71
N ASN A 187 -1.54 -44.07 43.70
CA ASN A 187 -0.98 -42.72 43.57
C ASN A 187 -1.24 -42.13 42.18
N SER A 188 -1.13 -42.94 41.12
CA SER A 188 -1.44 -42.51 39.75
C SER A 188 -2.91 -42.13 39.59
N ILE A 189 -3.82 -42.94 40.15
CA ILE A 189 -5.26 -42.63 40.19
C ILE A 189 -5.49 -41.30 40.89
N LYS A 190 -4.90 -41.09 42.08
CA LYS A 190 -5.02 -39.82 42.81
C LYS A 190 -4.50 -38.62 42.02
N ALA A 191 -3.37 -38.77 41.32
CA ALA A 191 -2.82 -37.71 40.48
C ALA A 191 -3.75 -37.36 39.33
N VAL A 192 -4.35 -38.37 38.69
CA VAL A 192 -5.36 -38.16 37.63
C VAL A 192 -6.61 -37.50 38.21
N GLU A 193 -7.11 -37.93 39.36
CA GLU A 193 -8.25 -37.29 40.04
C GLU A 193 -7.99 -35.82 40.38
N GLN A 194 -6.78 -35.49 40.83
CA GLN A 194 -6.38 -34.11 41.08
C GLN A 194 -6.33 -33.28 39.79
N ASN A 195 -5.81 -33.86 38.70
CA ASN A 195 -5.81 -33.21 37.39
C ASN A 195 -7.23 -32.97 36.89
N VAL A 196 -8.13 -33.96 37.02
CA VAL A 196 -9.55 -33.81 36.66
C VAL A 196 -10.19 -32.66 37.45
N LYS A 197 -9.97 -32.59 38.76
CA LYS A 197 -10.48 -31.49 39.60
C LYS A 197 -9.91 -30.13 39.18
N LYS A 198 -8.62 -30.06 38.85
CA LYS A 198 -7.99 -28.84 38.37
C LYS A 198 -8.60 -28.38 37.04
N THR A 199 -8.80 -29.30 36.10
CA THR A 199 -9.45 -29.00 34.81
C THR A 199 -10.91 -28.60 34.99
N GLN A 200 -11.66 -29.25 35.89
CA GLN A 200 -13.03 -28.85 36.21
C GLN A 200 -13.09 -27.41 36.74
N LYS A 201 -12.20 -27.04 37.67
CA LYS A 201 -12.12 -25.66 38.18
C LYS A 201 -11.77 -24.66 37.08
N MET A 202 -10.87 -25.02 36.16
CA MET A 202 -10.56 -24.18 35.00
C MET A 202 -11.78 -24.01 34.08
N LEU A 203 -12.55 -25.08 33.87
CA LEU A 203 -13.79 -25.03 33.08
C LEU A 203 -14.84 -24.11 33.72
N GLU A 204 -15.01 -24.19 35.04
CA GLU A 204 -15.93 -23.32 35.79
C GLU A 204 -15.51 -21.85 35.69
N ASN A 205 -14.21 -21.56 35.81
CA ASN A 205 -13.69 -20.20 35.63
C ASN A 205 -13.97 -19.68 34.21
N VAL A 206 -13.70 -20.48 33.18
CA VAL A 206 -13.97 -20.10 31.78
C VAL A 206 -15.46 -19.88 31.55
N ALA A 207 -16.34 -20.72 32.11
CA ALA A 207 -17.79 -20.53 31.99
C ALA A 207 -18.28 -19.25 32.68
N SER A 208 -17.69 -18.90 33.83
CA SER A 208 -17.96 -17.62 34.51
C SER A 208 -17.48 -16.44 33.67
N ASP A 209 -16.28 -16.52 33.10
CA ASP A 209 -15.72 -15.47 32.26
C ASP A 209 -16.52 -15.28 30.96
N GLU A 210 -16.96 -16.38 30.35
CA GLU A 210 -17.85 -16.38 29.18
C GLU A 210 -19.17 -15.68 29.49
N ALA A 211 -19.83 -16.03 30.60
CA ALA A 211 -21.07 -15.39 31.03
C ALA A 211 -20.89 -13.88 31.30
N ASN A 212 -19.77 -13.49 31.92
CA ASN A 212 -19.44 -12.09 32.18
C ASN A 212 -19.17 -11.32 30.87
N LEU A 213 -18.49 -11.93 29.91
CA LEU A 213 -18.23 -11.32 28.61
C LEU A 213 -19.51 -11.19 27.78
N GLU A 214 -20.38 -12.20 27.78
CA GLU A 214 -21.67 -12.13 27.08
C GLU A 214 -22.54 -11.00 27.64
N ALA A 215 -22.59 -10.83 28.97
CA ALA A 215 -23.29 -9.71 29.60
C ALA A 215 -22.71 -8.34 29.20
N LYS A 216 -21.39 -8.23 29.05
CA LYS A 216 -20.73 -6.99 28.57
C LYS A 216 -21.04 -6.73 27.10
N ILE A 217 -21.02 -7.77 26.26
CA ILE A 217 -21.35 -7.69 24.83
C ILE A 217 -22.79 -7.23 24.67
N GLU A 218 -23.74 -7.82 25.40
CA GLU A 218 -25.14 -7.45 25.31
C GLU A 218 -25.39 -6.01 25.75
N LYS A 219 -24.74 -5.58 26.86
CA LYS A 219 -24.78 -4.18 27.27
C LYS A 219 -24.26 -3.25 26.17
N LYS A 220 -23.13 -3.59 25.54
CA LYS A 220 -22.53 -2.80 24.45
C LYS A 220 -23.39 -2.78 23.19
N ARG A 221 -24.01 -3.90 22.82
CA ARG A 221 -24.97 -3.97 21.71
C ARG A 221 -26.16 -3.04 21.96
N SER A 222 -26.73 -3.07 23.17
CA SER A 222 -27.86 -2.19 23.50
C SER A 222 -27.48 -0.69 23.51
N GLU A 223 -26.26 -0.36 23.95
CA GLU A 223 -25.72 1.02 23.88
C GLU A 223 -25.52 1.46 22.43
N MET A 224 -24.96 0.58 21.60
CA MET A 224 -24.73 0.81 20.17
C MET A 224 -26.06 1.05 19.43
N GLU A 225 -27.06 0.21 19.64
CA GLU A 225 -28.38 0.35 19.02
C GLU A 225 -29.07 1.67 19.41
N ARG A 226 -28.93 2.11 20.67
CA ARG A 226 -29.44 3.41 21.13
C ARG A 226 -28.71 4.57 20.43
N ASN A 227 -27.39 4.48 20.30
CA ASN A 227 -26.58 5.49 19.64
C ASN A 227 -26.87 5.55 18.14
N GLU A 228 -27.04 4.40 17.47
CA GLU A 228 -27.45 4.32 16.07
C GLU A 228 -28.83 4.96 15.84
N LYS A 229 -29.81 4.66 16.70
CA LYS A 229 -31.13 5.32 16.65
C LYS A 229 -31.02 6.84 16.84
N ARG A 230 -30.17 7.27 17.78
CA ARG A 230 -29.90 8.71 18.01
C ARG A 230 -29.23 9.35 16.79
N LEU A 231 -28.24 8.69 16.20
CA LEU A 231 -27.54 9.16 15.00
C LEU A 231 -28.50 9.26 13.81
N SER A 232 -29.30 8.22 13.57
CA SER A 232 -30.32 8.21 12.52
C SER A 232 -31.32 9.35 12.69
N THR A 233 -31.77 9.60 13.93
CA THR A 233 -32.62 10.75 14.23
C THR A 233 -31.90 12.06 13.92
N LEU A 234 -30.63 12.21 14.34
CA LEU A 234 -29.85 13.42 14.09
C LEU A 234 -29.59 13.66 12.60
N GLN A 235 -29.35 12.61 11.82
CA GLN A 235 -29.17 12.66 10.37
C GLN A 235 -30.46 13.00 9.64
N SER A 236 -31.61 12.53 10.13
CA SER A 236 -32.91 12.85 9.55
C SER A 236 -33.32 14.31 9.79
N VAL A 237 -32.77 14.95 10.83
CA VAL A 237 -33.06 16.34 11.16
C VAL A 237 -32.14 17.25 10.38
N ARG A 238 -32.73 18.02 9.45
CA ARG A 238 -32.04 19.11 8.76
C ARG A 238 -31.59 20.17 9.78
N PRO A 239 -30.30 20.54 9.84
CA PRO A 239 -29.82 21.57 10.77
C PRO A 239 -30.50 22.92 10.53
N ALA A 240 -30.89 23.61 11.60
CA ALA A 240 -31.66 24.86 11.51
C ALA A 240 -30.94 25.99 10.74
N PHE A 241 -29.61 25.99 10.74
CA PHE A 241 -28.80 26.98 10.02
C PHE A 241 -28.65 26.67 8.52
N MET A 242 -29.07 25.49 8.04
CA MET A 242 -28.98 25.16 6.61
C MET A 242 -29.86 26.06 5.76
N ASP A 243 -31.04 26.45 6.26
CA ASP A 243 -31.94 27.34 5.54
C ASP A 243 -31.36 28.76 5.41
N GLU A 244 -30.67 29.24 6.46
CA GLU A 244 -29.94 30.51 6.41
C GLU A 244 -28.74 30.44 5.47
N TYR A 245 -28.01 29.32 5.48
CA TYR A 245 -26.88 29.08 4.59
C TYR A 245 -27.30 29.10 3.11
N GLU A 246 -28.32 28.32 2.73
CA GLU A 246 -28.83 28.28 1.34
C GLU A 246 -29.34 29.65 0.88
N LYS A 247 -29.95 30.42 1.80
CA LYS A 247 -30.37 31.80 1.51
C LYS A 247 -29.18 32.71 1.25
N LEU A 248 -28.16 32.66 2.11
CA LEU A 248 -26.94 33.45 1.97
C LEU A 248 -26.17 33.08 0.69
N GLU A 249 -26.13 31.80 0.35
CA GLU A 249 -25.50 31.32 -0.89
C GLU A 249 -26.24 31.86 -2.14
N GLY A 250 -27.57 31.81 -2.12
CA GLY A 250 -28.39 32.41 -3.19
C GLY A 250 -28.24 33.93 -3.29
N ASP A 251 -28.09 34.63 -2.17
CA ASP A 251 -27.83 36.07 -2.18
C ASP A 251 -26.39 36.39 -2.64
N LEU A 252 -25.41 35.57 -2.26
CA LEU A 252 -24.02 35.69 -2.73
C LEU A 252 -23.94 35.54 -4.26
N GLN A 253 -24.67 34.56 -4.82
CA GLN A 253 -24.69 34.33 -6.27
C GLN A 253 -25.23 35.54 -7.04
N LYS A 254 -26.32 36.16 -6.55
CA LYS A 254 -26.86 37.40 -7.13
C LYS A 254 -25.89 38.57 -7.03
N GLN A 255 -25.22 38.72 -5.88
CA GLN A 255 -24.23 39.79 -5.69
C GLN A 255 -23.01 39.59 -6.60
N TYR A 256 -22.60 38.34 -6.82
CA TYR A 256 -21.51 38.02 -7.73
C TYR A 256 -21.85 38.37 -9.18
N GLU A 257 -23.08 38.11 -9.63
CA GLU A 257 -23.54 38.51 -10.96
C GLU A 257 -23.46 40.04 -11.16
N VAL A 258 -23.98 40.81 -10.20
CA VAL A 258 -23.90 42.28 -10.20
C VAL A 258 -22.44 42.76 -10.16
N PHE A 259 -21.59 42.10 -9.37
CA PHE A 259 -20.17 42.42 -9.29
C PHE A 259 -19.49 42.24 -10.66
N ILE A 260 -19.73 41.12 -11.35
CA ILE A 260 -19.14 40.86 -12.67
C ILE A 260 -19.59 41.89 -13.71
N GLU A 261 -20.86 42.27 -13.72
CA GLU A 261 -21.35 43.33 -14.61
C GLU A 261 -20.66 44.68 -14.34
N ARG A 262 -20.57 45.07 -13.06
CA ARG A 262 -19.89 46.31 -12.65
C ARG A 262 -18.42 46.27 -12.98
N TYR A 263 -17.75 45.14 -12.74
CA TYR A 263 -16.34 44.95 -13.05
C TYR A 263 -16.09 45.09 -14.55
N ARG A 264 -16.90 44.42 -15.40
CA ARG A 264 -16.82 44.59 -16.86
C ARG A 264 -16.99 46.04 -17.30
N ASN A 265 -17.98 46.73 -16.73
CA ASN A 265 -18.21 48.14 -17.05
C ASN A 265 -17.05 49.03 -16.59
N LEU A 266 -16.48 48.75 -15.42
CA LEU A 266 -15.33 49.47 -14.88
C LEU A 266 -14.11 49.29 -15.79
N THR A 267 -13.74 48.04 -16.10
CA THR A 267 -12.61 47.73 -16.99
C THR A 267 -12.77 48.37 -18.36
N TYR A 268 -14.00 48.43 -18.89
CA TYR A 268 -14.28 49.12 -20.14
C TYR A 268 -14.05 50.64 -20.05
N LEU A 269 -14.50 51.28 -18.97
CA LEU A 269 -14.32 52.71 -18.76
C LEU A 269 -12.85 53.06 -18.49
N GLU A 270 -12.14 52.24 -17.72
CA GLU A 270 -10.69 52.37 -17.51
C GLU A 270 -9.96 52.30 -18.85
N HIS A 271 -10.27 51.31 -19.69
CA HIS A 271 -9.68 51.20 -21.01
C HIS A 271 -9.96 52.41 -21.92
N GLN A 272 -11.19 52.94 -21.92
CA GLN A 272 -11.51 54.16 -22.69
C GLN A 272 -10.75 55.38 -22.17
N LEU A 273 -10.56 55.48 -20.85
CA LEU A 273 -9.84 56.58 -20.24
C LEU A 273 -8.35 56.51 -20.61
N ASP A 274 -7.75 55.32 -20.58
CA ASP A 274 -6.38 55.08 -21.04
C ASP A 274 -6.22 55.44 -22.53
N GLU A 275 -7.17 55.06 -23.39
CA GLU A 275 -7.15 55.44 -24.81
C GLU A 275 -7.26 56.96 -25.00
N TYR A 276 -8.10 57.64 -24.22
CA TYR A 276 -8.24 59.09 -24.27
C TYR A 276 -6.96 59.78 -23.82
N SER A 277 -6.36 59.34 -22.71
CA SER A 277 -5.09 59.88 -22.21
C SER A 277 -3.94 59.66 -23.20
N ARG A 278 -3.85 58.48 -23.83
CA ARG A 278 -2.88 58.22 -24.91
C ARG A 278 -3.09 59.15 -26.10
N ALA A 279 -4.33 59.31 -26.56
CA ALA A 279 -4.63 60.20 -27.67
C ALA A 279 -4.38 61.70 -27.35
N GLU A 280 -4.58 62.11 -26.10
CA GLU A 280 -4.25 63.46 -25.64
C GLU A 280 -2.73 63.68 -25.58
N GLN A 281 -1.99 62.66 -25.13
CA GLN A 281 -0.54 62.65 -25.12
C GLN A 281 0.05 62.68 -26.54
N ASP A 282 -0.45 61.85 -27.46
CA ASP A 282 -0.06 61.88 -28.88
C ASP A 282 -0.29 63.27 -29.51
N ARG A 283 -1.44 63.90 -29.23
CA ARG A 283 -1.73 65.26 -29.71
C ARG A 283 -0.79 66.28 -29.10
N PHE A 284 -0.51 66.16 -27.81
CA PHE A 284 0.43 67.03 -27.12
C PHE A 284 1.82 66.91 -27.76
N GLU A 285 2.31 65.69 -27.97
CA GLU A 285 3.58 65.41 -28.64
C GLU A 285 3.60 65.90 -30.09
N GLU A 286 2.51 65.75 -30.86
CA GLU A 286 2.38 66.31 -32.21
C GLU A 286 2.45 67.84 -32.21
N THR A 287 1.78 68.50 -31.27
CA THR A 287 1.82 69.97 -31.14
C THR A 287 3.18 70.46 -30.68
N GLU A 288 3.83 69.77 -29.75
CA GLU A 288 5.18 70.06 -29.27
C GLU A 288 6.20 69.87 -30.41
N ASN A 289 6.09 68.78 -31.17
CA ASN A 289 6.93 68.53 -32.34
C ASN A 289 6.71 69.58 -33.44
N SER A 290 5.48 70.00 -33.69
CA SER A 290 5.18 71.09 -34.63
C SER A 290 5.76 72.44 -34.16
N LEU A 291 5.65 72.74 -32.86
CA LEU A 291 6.22 73.95 -32.27
C LEU A 291 7.75 73.93 -32.32
N LYS A 292 8.39 72.81 -31.97
CA LYS A 292 9.84 72.59 -32.12
C LYS A 292 10.28 72.76 -33.58
N GLN A 293 9.54 72.22 -34.54
CA GLN A 293 9.82 72.42 -35.97
C GLN A 293 9.70 73.90 -36.39
N MET A 294 8.68 74.62 -35.92
CA MET A 294 8.51 76.05 -36.21
C MET A 294 9.63 76.89 -35.56
N GLN A 295 9.98 76.60 -34.31
CA GLN A 295 11.07 77.25 -33.59
C GLN A 295 12.42 77.00 -34.27
N SER A 296 12.67 75.77 -34.75
CA SER A 296 13.87 75.43 -35.51
C SER A 296 13.94 76.19 -36.84
N ARG A 297 12.81 76.34 -37.56
CA ARG A 297 12.73 77.16 -38.79
C ARG A 297 13.01 78.64 -38.50
N LEU A 298 12.43 79.22 -37.46
CA LEU A 298 12.69 80.60 -37.05
C LEU A 298 14.16 80.82 -36.67
N ARG A 299 14.76 79.87 -35.94
CA ARG A 299 16.20 79.91 -35.61
C ARG A 299 17.07 79.89 -36.87
N GLN A 300 16.73 79.04 -37.84
CA GLN A 300 17.42 78.98 -39.13
C GLN A 300 17.23 80.26 -39.97
N GLU A 301 16.08 80.94 -39.88
CA GLU A 301 15.84 82.24 -40.52
C GLU A 301 16.58 83.39 -39.83
N ASP A 302 16.60 83.43 -38.50
CA ASP A 302 17.38 84.40 -37.71
C ASP A 302 18.89 84.24 -37.94
N ASP A 303 19.39 83.01 -37.99
CA ASP A 303 20.79 82.72 -38.30
C ASP A 303 21.12 83.11 -39.76
N ARG A 304 20.15 83.02 -40.68
CA ARG A 304 20.29 83.56 -42.04
C ARG A 304 20.35 85.08 -42.08
N ILE A 305 19.52 85.77 -41.29
CA ILE A 305 19.46 87.23 -41.22
C ILE A 305 20.72 87.80 -40.54
N LYS A 306 21.21 87.15 -39.47
CA LYS A 306 22.47 87.51 -38.81
C LYS A 306 23.71 87.34 -39.70
N MET A 307 23.64 86.47 -40.71
CA MET A 307 24.73 86.23 -41.66
C MET A 307 24.70 87.14 -42.89
N SER A 308 23.74 88.08 -43.03
CA SER A 308 23.59 88.92 -44.24
C SER A 308 23.42 90.44 -44.06
N GLY A 309 23.86 91.10 -42.98
CA GLY A 309 23.79 92.57 -42.92
C GLY A 309 24.52 93.28 -41.77
N GLU A 310 25.25 94.35 -42.11
CA GLU A 310 26.12 95.23 -41.31
C GLU A 310 25.42 96.18 -40.30
N VAL A 311 26.08 96.36 -39.14
CA VAL A 311 26.37 97.58 -38.31
C VAL A 311 25.33 98.71 -38.14
N LEU A 312 24.93 99.03 -36.88
CA LEU A 312 25.17 100.30 -36.13
C LEU A 312 24.20 100.51 -34.94
N GLY A 313 24.78 100.71 -33.74
CA GLY A 313 24.59 101.88 -32.85
C GLY A 313 23.24 102.22 -32.19
N ASP A 314 23.23 102.10 -30.85
CA ASP A 314 22.80 103.08 -29.82
C ASP A 314 21.31 103.51 -29.66
N GLU A 315 20.70 103.15 -28.53
CA GLU A 315 20.30 104.06 -27.42
C GLU A 315 19.21 103.41 -26.53
N ASP A 316 19.63 103.09 -25.29
CA ASP A 316 18.97 103.35 -24.00
C ASP A 316 17.45 103.11 -23.82
N MET A 317 17.11 102.05 -23.06
CA MET A 317 15.96 102.05 -22.15
C MET A 317 16.32 101.29 -20.87
N THR A 318 16.72 102.08 -19.89
CA THR A 318 16.93 101.83 -18.47
C THR A 318 15.89 100.93 -17.77
N GLY A 319 16.40 99.99 -16.97
CA GLY A 319 16.05 99.85 -15.54
C GLY A 319 14.80 99.05 -15.14
N LEU A 320 15.01 97.83 -14.62
CA LEU A 320 14.93 97.57 -13.17
C LEU A 320 15.45 96.16 -12.83
N ASP A 321 16.52 96.13 -12.05
CA ASP A 321 17.06 95.01 -11.27
C ASP A 321 16.03 94.43 -10.29
N VAL A 322 15.95 93.10 -10.20
CA VAL A 322 15.90 92.37 -8.91
C VAL A 322 16.67 91.05 -9.06
N VAL A 323 17.95 91.11 -8.67
CA VAL A 323 18.78 90.10 -7.99
C VAL A 323 18.23 88.68 -7.77
N GLU A 324 18.96 87.74 -8.37
CA GLU A 324 19.54 86.49 -7.84
C GLU A 324 19.09 86.01 -6.44
N ASP A 325 18.58 84.77 -6.35
CA ASP A 325 19.33 83.75 -5.62
C ASP A 325 19.04 82.31 -6.11
N ALA A 326 20.15 81.67 -6.46
CA ALA A 326 20.60 80.28 -6.45
C ALA A 326 19.68 79.04 -6.53
N GLU A 327 20.38 77.96 -6.90
CA GLU A 327 20.05 76.53 -6.86
C GLU A 327 19.40 76.01 -8.16
N GLU A 328 20.19 75.85 -9.22
CA GLU A 328 21.03 74.66 -9.50
C GLU A 328 20.19 73.46 -10.00
N SER A 329 20.19 73.38 -11.34
CA SER A 329 20.13 72.19 -12.20
C SER A 329 20.38 70.87 -11.49
N GLU A 330 19.60 69.82 -11.78
CA GLU A 330 20.09 68.58 -12.42
C GLU A 330 18.93 67.84 -13.09
N SER A 331 19.28 67.18 -14.19
CA SER A 331 18.44 66.52 -15.19
C SER A 331 18.90 65.07 -15.32
N GLU A 332 18.03 64.07 -15.13
CA GLU A 332 18.17 62.68 -15.61
C GLU A 332 16.72 62.15 -15.76
N GLU A 333 16.20 61.87 -16.95
CA GLU A 333 16.33 60.65 -17.78
C GLU A 333 15.79 59.36 -17.13
N GLU A 334 14.74 58.83 -17.77
CA GLU A 334 14.34 57.42 -18.03
C GLU A 334 14.93 56.30 -17.15
N ASP A 335 14.12 55.41 -16.58
CA ASP A 335 13.54 54.23 -17.25
C ASP A 335 12.70 53.36 -16.28
N ASP A 336 11.91 52.48 -16.89
CA ASP A 336 10.84 51.61 -16.41
C ASP A 336 11.17 50.48 -15.39
N GLU A 337 10.08 49.97 -14.76
CA GLU A 337 9.86 48.57 -14.26
C GLU A 337 10.63 48.13 -12.96
N GLU A 338 10.08 47.51 -11.89
CA GLU A 338 8.90 46.67 -11.60
C GLU A 338 8.55 46.67 -10.08
N GLU A 339 7.36 46.13 -9.75
CA GLU A 339 6.97 45.37 -8.54
C GLU A 339 6.93 46.01 -7.13
N ASP A 340 5.71 46.36 -6.67
CA ASP A 340 5.35 46.56 -5.26
C ASP A 340 4.97 45.22 -4.58
N GLU A 341 5.77 44.77 -3.61
CA GLU A 341 5.32 43.92 -2.51
C GLU A 341 5.10 44.77 -1.25
N GLU A 342 3.84 44.99 -0.84
CA GLU A 342 3.51 45.61 0.45
C GLU A 342 3.50 44.59 1.60
N GLU A 343 4.51 44.65 2.47
CA GLU A 343 4.39 44.22 3.87
C GLU A 343 3.78 45.35 4.72
N THR A 344 2.60 45.13 5.29
CA THR A 344 2.02 46.01 6.32
C THR A 344 1.99 45.31 7.67
N ASN A 345 2.70 45.88 8.66
CA ASN A 345 2.61 45.47 10.07
C ASN A 345 2.11 46.67 10.92
N PRO A 346 1.23 46.46 11.92
CA PRO A 346 0.26 47.46 12.33
C PRO A 346 0.67 48.33 13.53
N ALA A 347 -0.04 49.47 13.62
CA ALA A 347 0.12 50.56 14.55
C ALA A 347 -0.19 50.26 16.03
N GLN A 348 0.56 50.96 16.89
CA GLN A 348 0.45 51.02 18.35
C GLN A 348 -0.73 51.88 18.83
N ARG A 349 -1.35 51.50 19.96
CA ARG A 349 -2.30 52.30 20.77
C ARG A 349 -1.71 52.63 22.16
N PRO A 350 -2.17 53.72 22.82
CA PRO A 350 -1.44 54.37 23.92
C PRO A 350 -1.78 53.86 25.33
N ARG A 351 -0.90 54.20 26.28
CA ARG A 351 -0.89 53.83 27.72
C ARG A 351 -1.70 54.79 28.61
N GLY A 352 -2.32 54.24 29.66
CA GLY A 352 -2.84 54.93 30.86
C GLY A 352 -2.82 54.03 32.10
N LYS A 353 -2.50 54.58 33.28
CA LYS A 353 -1.99 53.94 34.51
C LYS A 353 -3.05 53.53 35.57
N PHE A 354 -2.77 52.41 36.27
CA PHE A 354 -3.01 52.04 37.70
C PHE A 354 -4.40 52.10 38.39
N ARG A 355 -4.88 50.94 38.91
CA ARG A 355 -5.20 50.69 40.34
C ARG A 355 -5.52 49.22 40.67
N GLN A 356 -5.33 48.86 41.95
CA GLN A 356 -5.19 47.52 42.58
C GLN A 356 -6.49 46.71 42.81
N ALA A 357 -6.39 45.38 42.63
CA ALA A 357 -6.90 44.21 43.41
C ALA A 357 -8.41 44.12 43.82
N PRO A 358 -8.97 42.93 44.21
CA PRO A 358 -8.36 41.60 44.37
C PRO A 358 -9.10 40.43 43.66
N GLN A 359 -8.40 39.30 43.57
CA GLN A 359 -8.93 37.98 43.22
C GLN A 359 -9.78 37.37 44.36
N PRO A 360 -10.76 36.50 44.04
CA PRO A 360 -11.26 35.52 44.99
C PRO A 360 -10.48 34.20 44.87
N LYS A 361 -9.82 33.80 45.95
CA LYS A 361 -9.27 32.46 46.17
C LYS A 361 -10.19 31.67 47.11
N ASN A 362 -10.47 30.43 46.69
CA ASN A 362 -10.36 29.19 47.49
C ASN A 362 -11.50 28.86 48.51
N PRO A 363 -11.75 27.56 48.84
CA PRO A 363 -10.68 26.61 49.15
C PRO A 363 -10.79 25.15 48.69
N ARG A 364 -9.63 24.65 48.25
CA ARG A 364 -9.17 23.30 48.52
C ARG A 364 -8.92 23.16 50.03
N VAL A 365 -9.47 22.10 50.60
CA VAL A 365 -9.35 21.69 52.00
C VAL A 365 -7.99 21.00 52.20
N PHE A 366 -7.22 21.49 53.18
CA PHE A 366 -6.15 20.76 53.84
C PHE A 366 -6.11 21.16 55.32
N GLY A 367 -5.96 20.16 56.19
CA GLY A 367 -5.92 20.25 57.65
C GLY A 367 -6.61 19.02 58.24
N ASN A 368 -6.14 18.34 59.28
CA ASN A 368 -5.03 18.56 60.19
C ASN A 368 -4.81 17.25 60.96
N MET A 369 -3.63 17.10 61.55
CA MET A 369 -3.28 16.07 62.53
C MET A 369 -4.30 15.98 63.67
N GLY A 370 -4.65 14.75 64.07
CA GLY A 370 -5.46 14.44 65.25
C GLY A 370 -5.12 13.03 65.75
N ALA A 371 -4.36 12.99 66.83
CA ALA A 371 -3.99 11.80 67.59
C ALA A 371 -5.23 11.07 68.14
N GLY A 372 -5.22 9.74 68.06
CA GLY A 372 -6.20 8.85 68.67
C GLY A 372 -5.52 7.56 69.09
N LEU A 373 -5.31 7.45 70.40
CA LEU A 373 -4.74 6.31 71.12
C LEU A 373 -5.75 5.15 71.20
N SER A 374 -5.30 3.94 70.86
CA SER A 374 -5.74 2.64 71.39
C SER A 374 -4.77 1.61 70.77
N ASP A 375 -3.73 1.14 71.46
CA ASP A 375 -3.77 0.19 72.59
C ASP A 375 -4.63 -1.04 72.22
N ASP A 376 -4.01 -2.03 71.57
CA ASP A 376 -4.02 -3.39 72.12
C ASP A 376 -2.82 -4.19 71.61
N GLU A 377 -2.25 -4.93 72.54
CA GLU A 377 -1.07 -5.75 72.44
C GLU A 377 -1.35 -7.07 71.71
N SER A 378 -0.36 -7.57 70.98
CA SER A 378 0.23 -8.87 71.32
C SER A 378 1.42 -9.13 70.42
N GLY A 379 2.59 -9.17 71.05
CA GLY A 379 3.79 -9.69 70.43
C GLY A 379 3.73 -11.20 70.25
N SER A 380 4.46 -11.69 69.25
CA SER A 380 5.41 -12.77 69.44
C SER A 380 6.47 -12.71 68.36
N SER A 381 7.60 -12.16 68.76
CA SER A 381 8.97 -12.59 68.46
C SER A 381 9.15 -13.93 67.75
N GLY A 382 10.12 -13.98 66.83
CA GLY A 382 10.90 -15.20 66.61
C GLY A 382 11.54 -15.38 65.24
N ASP A 383 12.56 -14.56 64.96
CA ASP A 383 13.91 -15.01 64.58
C ASP A 383 14.20 -15.62 63.19
N ASP A 384 15.00 -14.85 62.46
CA ASP A 384 16.24 -15.19 61.73
C ASP A 384 16.28 -16.18 60.57
N GLY A 385 16.83 -15.69 59.44
CA GLY A 385 17.35 -16.54 58.38
C GLY A 385 17.62 -15.86 57.03
N ASP A 386 18.50 -14.87 57.02
CA ASP A 386 19.49 -14.53 55.97
C ASP A 386 19.38 -15.25 54.61
N SER A 387 19.24 -14.50 53.50
CA SER A 387 20.28 -14.43 52.44
C SER A 387 19.82 -13.75 51.15
N ILE A 388 20.65 -12.76 50.78
CA ILE A 388 21.14 -12.40 49.45
C ILE A 388 20.22 -11.66 48.46
N SER A 389 20.45 -10.35 48.46
CA SER A 389 20.23 -9.40 47.37
C SER A 389 21.06 -9.75 46.14
N VAL A 390 20.41 -9.82 44.98
CA VAL A 390 21.02 -9.52 43.68
C VAL A 390 19.98 -8.74 42.87
N ASP A 391 20.09 -7.42 42.92
CA ASP A 391 19.61 -6.54 41.85
C ASP A 391 20.54 -6.74 40.64
N GLU A 392 19.98 -6.91 39.45
CA GLU A 392 20.28 -6.09 38.26
C GLU A 392 19.64 -6.67 36.98
N ASP A 393 19.07 -5.75 36.23
CA ASP A 393 18.85 -5.73 34.78
C ASP A 393 17.59 -6.37 34.17
N ASP A 394 16.53 -5.55 34.23
CA ASP A 394 15.61 -5.23 33.13
C ASP A 394 16.29 -5.26 31.74
N LEU A 395 15.90 -6.23 30.91
CA LEU A 395 15.98 -6.12 29.45
C LEU A 395 14.74 -6.79 28.83
N LEU A 396 13.63 -6.04 28.82
CA LEU A 396 12.52 -6.24 27.90
C LEU A 396 12.91 -5.62 26.55
N ASP A 397 13.19 -6.45 25.54
CA ASP A 397 13.27 -6.02 24.14
C ASP A 397 11.92 -6.32 23.48
N ASP A 398 10.98 -5.39 23.68
CA ASP A 398 9.77 -5.26 22.87
C ASP A 398 10.17 -4.59 21.55
N GLN A 399 10.20 -5.38 20.47
CA GLN A 399 10.37 -4.86 19.12
C GLN A 399 9.05 -5.02 18.35
N ASP A 400 8.11 -4.14 18.68
CA ASP A 400 6.94 -3.83 17.86
C ASP A 400 7.38 -2.98 16.66
N GLY A 401 7.50 -3.62 15.50
CA GLY A 401 7.67 -2.95 14.21
C GLY A 401 6.31 -2.61 13.61
N ASP A 402 5.73 -1.49 14.05
CA ASP A 402 4.58 -0.86 13.41
C ASP A 402 5.07 -0.05 12.20
N SER A 403 4.74 -0.50 10.98
CA SER A 403 4.94 0.26 9.75
C SER A 403 3.58 0.67 9.21
N ASP A 404 3.09 1.79 9.75
CA ASP A 404 1.91 2.50 9.29
C ASP A 404 2.36 3.55 8.27
N ASP A 405 2.36 3.19 7.00
CA ASP A 405 2.38 4.15 5.89
C ASP A 405 1.56 3.58 4.74
N LEU A 406 0.46 4.27 4.41
CA LEU A 406 -0.04 4.53 3.06
C LEU A 406 -1.46 5.09 3.16
N LYS A 407 -1.55 6.43 3.11
CA LYS A 407 -2.78 7.13 2.72
C LYS A 407 -2.92 7.12 1.19
N VAL A 408 -4.08 6.60 0.77
CA VAL A 408 -5.03 7.14 -0.23
C VAL A 408 -4.53 7.32 -1.67
N ASP A 409 -5.13 6.57 -2.61
CA ASP A 409 -5.91 7.20 -3.68
C ASP A 409 -6.90 6.25 -4.36
N GLY A 410 -8.13 6.75 -4.52
CA GLY A 410 -9.24 6.12 -5.23
C GLY A 410 -9.16 6.32 -6.75
N PRO A 411 -10.10 5.74 -7.51
CA PRO A 411 -9.89 5.35 -8.90
C PRO A 411 -10.11 6.50 -9.89
N PRO A 412 -9.46 6.49 -11.07
CA PRO A 412 -9.88 7.35 -12.16
C PRO A 412 -11.04 6.69 -12.92
N GLY A 413 -12.18 7.37 -12.92
CA GLY A 413 -13.22 7.16 -13.91
C GLY A 413 -12.74 7.59 -15.29
N LYS A 414 -13.10 6.81 -16.32
CA LYS A 414 -13.13 7.25 -17.71
C LYS A 414 -14.56 7.07 -18.23
N GLN A 415 -15.14 8.20 -18.62
CA GLN A 415 -16.28 8.27 -19.53
C GLN A 415 -15.78 8.14 -20.99
N GLN A 416 -16.71 7.68 -21.84
CA GLN A 416 -16.79 7.88 -23.31
C GLN A 416 -15.80 7.04 -24.18
N ASP A 417 -16.19 6.33 -25.24
CA ASP A 417 -17.33 6.46 -26.16
C ASP A 417 -17.74 5.14 -26.87
N GLU A 418 -19.01 5.14 -27.28
CA GLU A 418 -19.62 4.64 -28.54
C GLU A 418 -19.76 3.14 -28.90
N ASP A 419 -21.03 2.83 -29.20
CA ASP A 419 -21.57 2.07 -30.34
C ASP A 419 -22.33 0.74 -30.15
N SER A 420 -23.58 0.82 -30.63
CA SER A 420 -24.33 -0.16 -31.44
C SER A 420 -25.20 -1.21 -30.72
N ASP A 421 -26.51 -0.95 -30.88
CA ASP A 421 -27.55 -1.85 -31.40
C ASP A 421 -27.99 -3.13 -30.67
N ASP A 422 -29.32 -3.24 -30.69
CA ASP A 422 -30.15 -4.43 -30.87
C ASP A 422 -30.60 -5.30 -29.67
N ASP A 423 -31.91 -5.61 -29.77
CA ASP A 423 -32.64 -6.78 -29.28
C ASP A 423 -32.98 -6.87 -27.77
N PHE A 424 -34.18 -6.38 -27.37
CA PHE A 424 -35.44 -7.16 -27.34
C PHE A 424 -36.58 -6.41 -26.60
#